data_AF-A0A6L7ULN7-F1
#
_entry.id   AF-A0A6L7ULN7-F1
#
_cell.length_a   1.000
_cell.length_b   1.000
_cell.length_c   1.000
_cell.angle_alpha   90.00
_cell.angle_beta   90.00
_cell.angle_gamma   90.00
#
_symmetry.space_group_name_H-M   'P 1'
#
loop_
_entity.id
_entity.type
_entity.pdbx_description
1 polymer ?
#
loop_
_entity_poly.entity_id
_entity_poly.type
_entity_poly.pdbx_seq_one_letter_code
_entity_poly.pdbx_strand_id
1 'polypeptide(L)'
;MMRQFDPTSLKRAAIAFGAALGALGVAGPAGAQENGSGDVTFNRDVMPILQAKCQECHQEGSIAPMSLLTYRDAYRWASGIREKVSNRVMPPWHLDPTVGIQEFRNDRSLSGAEIETIVAWIDGGRVEGDPADLPPPVEFPDPNEWRLLDEFGEPDLVIASEPFTLEAETMDKWWRPVTPTGITEPRWVKAIEIRPAGNDGRTITHHVLAFLQQNEEESPMSARIVEASTRGGAMGGPDLFMEWAVGKEGEIFPEGAGKIMLPGSQIRWEVHLHAMGERVEDSYVELGVWFYPRGEEPRNRTRLMIYNATGRTGLDIPPGEIAVTQDFHTLRWPARLENFQPHMHMRGKAMSLEAIYPDGRKELINQVDNFQWNWHINYIYEEDAAPLLPAGTTLVITAWHDNTAENPNNPDHEQWVGYGDRTVDEMAHLWVDVTYLDPAEFEALVAAREEARRAAEAATNNSNH
;
A
#
# COMPACT_ATOMS: atom_id res chain seq x y z
N MET A 1 21.23 44.38 21.92
CA MET A 1 21.51 45.49 22.86
C MET A 1 20.19 46.16 23.20
N MET A 2 19.65 45.87 24.39
CA MET A 2 18.38 46.39 24.91
C MET A 2 18.40 47.91 25.05
N ARG A 3 17.27 48.58 24.81
CA ARG A 3 16.85 49.74 25.61
C ARG A 3 15.35 49.70 25.89
N GLN A 4 15.08 49.45 27.17
CA GLN A 4 13.83 49.64 27.88
C GLN A 4 13.40 51.11 27.86
N PHE A 5 12.10 51.38 27.96
CA PHE A 5 11.60 52.58 28.61
C PHE A 5 10.44 52.26 29.55
N ASP A 6 10.54 52.87 30.72
CA ASP A 6 9.91 52.64 32.01
C ASP A 6 8.54 53.37 32.12
N PRO A 7 7.52 52.80 32.79
CA PRO A 7 6.23 53.44 32.99
C PRO A 7 6.21 54.22 34.32
N THR A 8 5.54 55.37 34.36
CA THR A 8 4.79 55.88 35.54
C THR A 8 4.32 57.32 35.31
N SER A 9 3.00 57.54 35.36
CA SER A 9 2.44 58.65 36.12
C SER A 9 0.95 58.39 36.41
N LEU A 10 0.71 57.96 37.64
CA LEU A 10 -0.58 58.01 38.31
C LEU A 10 -0.95 59.48 38.59
N LYS A 11 -2.16 59.91 38.22
CA LYS A 11 -2.99 60.76 39.10
C LYS A 11 -4.47 60.39 38.98
N ARG A 12 -5.02 60.04 40.14
CA ARG A 12 -6.43 59.75 40.42
C ARG A 12 -7.26 61.04 40.44
N ALA A 13 -8.51 60.95 40.02
CA ALA A 13 -9.64 61.66 40.65
C ALA A 13 -10.91 60.83 40.46
N ALA A 14 -11.61 60.58 41.57
CA ALA A 14 -12.84 59.80 41.67
C ALA A 14 -14.03 60.71 42.03
N ILE A 15 -15.22 60.09 42.12
CA ILE A 15 -16.57 60.56 42.55
C ILE A 15 -17.50 60.71 41.33
N ALA A 16 -18.44 59.81 40.97
CA ALA A 16 -19.48 59.01 41.67
C ALA A 16 -20.85 59.71 41.77
N PHE A 17 -21.87 59.10 41.13
CA PHE A 17 -23.33 58.99 41.39
C PHE A 17 -23.99 58.71 40.02
N GLY A 18 -24.78 57.67 39.73
CA GLY A 18 -25.62 56.82 40.57
C GLY A 18 -27.08 57.03 40.16
N ALA A 19 -27.64 56.19 39.27
CA ALA A 19 -29.09 55.99 39.14
C ALA A 19 -29.38 54.69 38.36
N ALA A 20 -29.97 53.72 39.07
CA ALA A 20 -30.55 52.51 38.54
C ALA A 20 -31.94 52.77 37.97
N LEU A 21 -32.27 52.12 36.85
CA LEU A 21 -33.65 51.86 36.43
C LEU A 21 -33.69 50.47 35.81
N GLY A 22 -34.55 49.62 36.38
CA GLY A 22 -34.68 48.22 36.02
C GLY A 22 -35.81 47.91 35.04
N ALA A 23 -35.84 46.62 34.71
CA ALA A 23 -36.93 45.81 34.16
C ALA A 23 -37.29 46.02 32.68
N LEU A 24 -36.94 45.03 31.84
CA LEU A 24 -37.87 43.98 31.40
C LEU A 24 -37.12 43.00 30.48
N GLY A 25 -36.79 41.84 31.03
CA GLY A 25 -36.42 40.67 30.26
C GLY A 25 -37.68 40.04 29.69
N VAL A 26 -37.80 40.02 28.37
CA VAL A 26 -38.54 38.99 27.65
C VAL A 26 -37.48 38.22 26.89
N ALA A 27 -37.08 37.08 27.46
CA ALA A 27 -36.37 36.06 26.72
C ALA A 27 -37.32 35.61 25.60
N GLY A 28 -37.03 36.02 24.36
CA GLY A 28 -37.55 35.32 23.21
C GLY A 28 -37.10 33.85 23.33
N PRO A 29 -37.91 32.88 22.87
CA PRO A 29 -37.42 31.52 22.82
C PRO A 29 -36.10 31.57 22.06
N ALA A 30 -35.03 31.11 22.70
CA ALA A 30 -33.86 30.67 21.98
C ALA A 30 -34.41 29.63 21.01
N GLY A 31 -34.64 30.04 19.76
CA GLY A 31 -34.81 29.10 18.68
C GLY A 31 -33.62 28.18 18.81
N ALA A 32 -33.89 26.91 19.08
CA ALA A 32 -32.92 25.87 18.85
C ALA A 32 -32.33 26.19 17.48
N GLN A 33 -31.05 26.55 17.48
CA GLN A 33 -30.32 26.66 16.25
C GLN A 33 -30.37 25.24 15.70
N GLU A 34 -31.32 24.99 14.79
CA GLU A 34 -31.25 23.89 13.85
C GLU A 34 -29.93 24.09 13.11
N ASN A 35 -28.87 23.54 13.70
CA ASN A 35 -27.65 23.29 12.97
C ASN A 35 -28.08 22.40 11.81
N GLY A 36 -28.04 22.96 10.60
CA GLY A 36 -28.41 22.24 9.39
C GLY A 36 -27.51 21.01 9.22
N SER A 37 -28.05 19.85 9.61
CA SER A 37 -27.85 18.49 9.06
C SER A 37 -28.43 17.45 10.05
N GLY A 38 -29.75 17.35 10.16
CA GLY A 38 -30.32 16.01 10.29
C GLY A 38 -30.08 15.34 8.93
N ASP A 39 -29.48 14.16 8.77
CA ASP A 39 -29.47 13.00 9.64
C ASP A 39 -28.17 12.20 9.37
N VAL A 40 -27.03 12.52 9.98
CA VAL A 40 -25.86 11.60 9.96
C VAL A 40 -25.51 11.21 11.38
N THR A 41 -25.52 9.92 11.66
CA THR A 41 -25.23 9.35 12.99
C THR A 41 -24.13 8.30 12.90
N PHE A 42 -23.44 8.08 14.01
CA PHE A 42 -22.37 7.09 14.06
C PHE A 42 -22.90 5.69 13.75
N ASN A 43 -23.93 5.26 14.47
CA ASN A 43 -24.45 3.90 14.42
C ASN A 43 -24.94 3.52 13.02
N ARG A 44 -25.73 4.41 12.40
CA ARG A 44 -26.36 4.13 11.10
C ARG A 44 -25.42 4.33 9.93
N ASP A 45 -24.65 5.41 9.93
CA ASP A 45 -24.01 5.91 8.70
C ASP A 45 -22.47 5.75 8.73
N VAL A 46 -21.82 5.95 9.87
CA VAL A 46 -20.35 5.90 9.99
C VAL A 46 -19.84 4.51 10.33
N MET A 47 -20.51 3.78 11.23
CA MET A 47 -20.08 2.45 11.67
C MET A 47 -19.96 1.46 10.51
N PRO A 48 -20.90 1.37 9.55
CA PRO A 48 -20.73 0.48 8.39
C PRO A 48 -19.47 0.81 7.57
N ILE A 49 -19.13 2.09 7.42
CA ILE A 49 -17.92 2.52 6.70
C ILE A 49 -16.67 2.10 7.48
N LEU A 50 -16.64 2.33 8.80
CA LEU A 50 -15.50 1.92 9.63
C LEU A 50 -15.32 0.39 9.63
N GLN A 51 -16.40 -0.38 9.75
CA GLN A 51 -16.37 -1.84 9.64
C GLN A 51 -15.76 -2.29 8.31
N ALA A 52 -16.21 -1.71 7.20
CA ALA A 52 -15.77 -2.13 5.87
C ALA A 52 -14.35 -1.66 5.50
N LYS A 53 -13.89 -0.51 6.01
CA LYS A 53 -12.70 0.19 5.48
C LYS A 53 -11.59 0.45 6.50
N CYS A 54 -11.87 0.32 7.80
CA CYS A 54 -10.93 0.75 8.85
C CYS A 54 -10.67 -0.33 9.90
N GLN A 55 -11.69 -1.06 10.33
CA GLN A 55 -11.61 -1.89 11.54
C GLN A 55 -10.67 -3.09 11.40
N GLU A 56 -10.38 -3.58 10.20
CA GLU A 56 -9.39 -4.65 10.01
C GLU A 56 -7.97 -4.25 10.46
N CYS A 57 -7.58 -2.99 10.21
CA CYS A 57 -6.32 -2.44 10.69
C CYS A 57 -6.44 -1.88 12.11
N HIS A 58 -7.64 -1.45 12.51
CA HIS A 58 -7.95 -0.80 13.78
C HIS A 58 -8.57 -1.73 14.83
N GLN A 59 -8.46 -3.05 14.63
CA GLN A 59 -8.76 -4.05 15.65
C GLN A 59 -7.58 -4.25 16.60
N GLU A 60 -7.84 -4.87 17.74
CA GLU A 60 -6.81 -5.21 18.72
C GLU A 60 -5.75 -6.15 18.11
N GLY A 61 -4.48 -5.94 18.44
CA GLY A 61 -3.35 -6.73 17.91
C GLY A 61 -2.99 -6.47 16.44
N SER A 62 -3.77 -5.66 15.72
CA SER A 62 -3.45 -5.24 14.35
C SER A 62 -2.52 -4.01 14.36
N ILE A 63 -2.26 -3.44 13.19
CA ILE A 63 -1.17 -2.46 13.01
C ILE A 63 -1.50 -1.04 13.51
N ALA A 64 -2.78 -0.66 13.58
CA ALA A 64 -3.09 0.70 13.96
C ALA A 64 -2.85 0.93 15.47
N PRO A 65 -2.30 2.10 15.86
CA PRO A 65 -1.98 2.40 17.27
C PRO A 65 -3.22 2.68 18.13
N MET A 66 -4.43 2.57 17.56
CA MET A 66 -5.68 2.85 18.23
C MET A 66 -6.85 2.07 17.64
N SER A 67 -7.82 1.75 18.50
CA SER A 67 -9.08 1.10 18.12
C SER A 67 -10.02 2.05 17.37
N LEU A 68 -10.79 1.51 16.43
CA LEU A 68 -11.98 2.14 15.83
C LEU A 68 -13.21 1.23 15.90
N LEU A 69 -13.21 0.28 16.83
CA LEU A 69 -14.28 -0.73 16.97
C LEU A 69 -15.57 -0.17 17.59
N THR A 70 -15.50 0.98 18.28
CA THR A 70 -16.64 1.53 19.01
C THR A 70 -16.84 3.03 18.77
N TYR A 71 -18.06 3.51 19.01
CA TYR A 71 -18.38 4.95 18.98
C TYR A 71 -17.42 5.76 19.85
N ARG A 72 -17.16 5.29 21.08
CA ARG A 72 -16.28 5.99 22.03
C ARG A 72 -14.86 6.15 21.48
N ASP A 73 -14.37 5.15 20.77
CA ASP A 73 -13.04 5.18 20.16
C ASP A 73 -13.01 6.18 19.00
N ALA A 74 -13.97 6.09 18.07
CA ALA A 74 -14.09 7.04 16.96
C ALA A 74 -14.30 8.48 17.44
N TYR A 75 -15.11 8.69 18.49
CA TYR A 75 -15.36 9.99 19.09
C TYR A 75 -14.08 10.63 19.65
N ARG A 76 -13.22 9.84 20.30
CA ARG A 76 -11.93 10.29 20.83
C ARG A 76 -11.00 10.76 19.73
N TRP A 77 -10.95 10.04 18.60
CA TRP A 77 -10.02 10.29 17.50
C TRP A 77 -10.59 11.16 16.38
N ALA A 78 -11.83 11.64 16.50
CA ALA A 78 -12.58 12.33 15.45
C ALA A 78 -11.79 13.44 14.72
N SER A 79 -11.01 14.27 15.43
CA SER A 79 -10.21 15.32 14.75
C SER A 79 -9.15 14.74 13.81
N GLY A 80 -8.46 13.68 14.25
CA GLY A 80 -7.45 13.01 13.44
C GLY A 80 -8.08 12.21 12.30
N ILE A 81 -9.20 11.53 12.56
CA ILE A 81 -9.98 10.84 11.52
C ILE A 81 -10.38 11.83 10.43
N ARG A 82 -10.96 12.98 10.80
CA ARG A 82 -11.37 14.03 9.86
C ARG A 82 -10.22 14.45 8.96
N GLU A 83 -9.08 14.79 9.55
CA GLU A 83 -7.88 15.24 8.82
C GLU A 83 -7.36 14.17 7.86
N LYS A 84 -7.23 12.91 8.32
CA LYS A 84 -6.67 11.83 7.52
C LYS A 84 -7.60 11.40 6.40
N VAL A 85 -8.90 11.35 6.65
CA VAL A 85 -9.92 10.98 5.65
C VAL A 85 -10.10 12.09 4.62
N SER A 86 -10.18 13.37 5.04
CA SER A 86 -10.35 14.49 4.10
C SER A 86 -9.15 14.65 3.16
N ASN A 87 -7.95 14.28 3.62
CA ASN A 87 -6.72 14.33 2.83
C ASN A 87 -6.40 13.01 2.11
N ARG A 88 -7.32 12.02 2.10
CA ARG A 88 -7.12 10.68 1.50
C ARG A 88 -5.81 9.99 1.95
N VAL A 89 -5.42 10.22 3.20
CA VAL A 89 -4.32 9.52 3.84
C VAL A 89 -4.81 8.21 4.46
N MET A 90 -6.06 8.19 4.92
CA MET A 90 -6.69 7.00 5.49
C MET A 90 -8.05 6.72 4.84
N PRO A 91 -8.40 5.43 4.65
CA PRO A 91 -7.49 4.27 4.71
C PRO A 91 -6.37 4.42 3.66
N PRO A 92 -5.21 3.76 3.84
CA PRO A 92 -4.08 3.93 2.94
C PRO A 92 -4.45 3.46 1.53
N TRP A 93 -4.63 4.42 0.62
CA TRP A 93 -4.88 4.22 -0.80
C TRP A 93 -4.54 5.54 -1.52
N HIS A 94 -3.38 5.58 -2.16
CA HIS A 94 -2.76 6.84 -2.63
C HIS A 94 -2.68 6.92 -4.15
N LEU A 95 -3.43 6.05 -4.84
CA LEU A 95 -3.60 6.11 -6.28
C LEU A 95 -4.35 7.38 -6.65
N ASP A 96 -3.95 8.03 -7.74
CA ASP A 96 -4.72 9.11 -8.35
C ASP A 96 -6.02 8.53 -8.92
N PRO A 97 -7.20 8.93 -8.41
CA PRO A 97 -8.48 8.34 -8.81
C PRO A 97 -8.96 8.83 -10.18
N THR A 98 -8.22 9.74 -10.83
CA THR A 98 -8.66 10.43 -12.06
C THR A 98 -7.97 9.96 -13.33
N VAL A 99 -6.91 9.15 -13.21
CA VAL A 99 -6.09 8.70 -14.34
C VAL A 99 -5.68 7.24 -14.25
N GLY A 100 -5.46 6.60 -15.38
CA GLY A 100 -5.05 5.20 -15.42
C GLY A 100 -6.14 4.22 -14.99
N ILE A 101 -5.74 2.99 -14.69
CA ILE A 101 -6.62 1.89 -14.28
C ILE A 101 -7.09 2.12 -12.84
N GLN A 102 -8.38 1.91 -12.58
CA GLN A 102 -9.01 2.11 -11.26
C GLN A 102 -9.61 0.82 -10.68
N GLU A 103 -9.57 -0.27 -11.43
CA GLU A 103 -10.20 -1.54 -11.07
C GLU A 103 -9.17 -2.45 -10.40
N PHE A 104 -9.26 -2.52 -9.06
CA PHE A 104 -8.36 -3.29 -8.20
C PHE A 104 -9.13 -4.19 -7.24
N ARG A 105 -8.68 -5.43 -7.09
CA ARG A 105 -9.30 -6.44 -6.23
C ARG A 105 -9.27 -6.06 -4.75
N ASN A 106 -8.26 -5.31 -4.35
CA ASN A 106 -7.98 -4.95 -2.97
C ASN A 106 -8.24 -3.46 -2.67
N ASP A 107 -9.13 -2.81 -3.43
CA ASP A 107 -9.46 -1.40 -3.22
C ASP A 107 -10.19 -1.17 -1.88
N ARG A 108 -9.42 -0.63 -0.93
CA ARG A 108 -9.90 -0.21 0.38
C ARG A 108 -10.19 1.28 0.48
N SER A 109 -10.13 2.03 -0.62
CA SER A 109 -10.35 3.47 -0.61
C SER A 109 -11.76 3.86 -0.15
N LEU A 110 -11.88 5.12 0.28
CA LEU A 110 -13.16 5.77 0.53
C LEU A 110 -13.61 6.53 -0.72
N SER A 111 -14.86 6.31 -1.09
CA SER A 111 -15.59 7.13 -2.04
C SER A 111 -15.78 8.55 -1.51
N GLY A 112 -16.07 9.50 -2.41
CA GLY A 112 -16.37 10.88 -2.02
C GLY A 112 -17.54 10.98 -1.04
N ALA A 113 -18.59 10.18 -1.24
CA ALA A 113 -19.76 10.14 -0.38
C ALA A 113 -19.46 9.59 1.03
N GLU A 114 -18.60 8.56 1.12
CA GLU A 114 -18.17 8.03 2.43
C GLU A 114 -17.32 9.05 3.19
N ILE A 115 -16.40 9.74 2.51
CA ILE A 115 -15.61 10.85 3.09
C ILE A 115 -16.56 11.94 3.62
N GLU A 116 -17.51 12.38 2.80
CA GLU A 116 -18.49 13.41 3.17
C GLU A 116 -19.33 12.96 4.38
N THR A 117 -19.75 11.69 4.43
CA THR A 117 -20.51 11.13 5.55
C THR A 117 -19.72 11.20 6.86
N ILE A 118 -18.47 10.75 6.84
CA ILE A 118 -17.59 10.78 8.02
C ILE A 118 -17.36 12.23 8.47
N VAL A 119 -17.04 13.14 7.53
CA VAL A 119 -16.75 14.55 7.84
C VAL A 119 -18.01 15.25 8.37
N ALA A 120 -19.17 15.02 7.75
CA ALA A 120 -20.45 15.58 8.19
C ALA A 120 -20.83 15.11 9.59
N TRP A 121 -20.62 13.84 9.92
CA TRP A 121 -20.81 13.35 11.28
C TRP A 121 -19.91 14.07 12.29
N ILE A 122 -18.62 14.26 11.95
CA ILE A 122 -17.66 14.90 12.85
C ILE A 122 -17.98 16.38 13.07
N ASP A 123 -18.32 17.10 11.99
CA ASP A 123 -18.64 18.52 12.01
C ASP A 123 -20.04 18.78 12.60
N GLY A 124 -20.95 17.82 12.46
CA GLY A 124 -22.32 17.82 13.00
C GLY A 124 -22.43 17.47 14.49
N GLY A 125 -21.32 17.44 15.22
CA GLY A 125 -21.32 17.20 16.67
C GLY A 125 -21.18 15.75 17.10
N ARG A 126 -20.86 14.84 16.17
CA ARG A 126 -20.50 13.43 16.44
C ARG A 126 -21.62 12.65 17.13
N VAL A 127 -22.86 12.82 16.67
CA VAL A 127 -24.02 12.15 17.27
C VAL A 127 -23.90 10.63 17.14
N GLU A 128 -24.06 9.89 18.24
CA GLU A 128 -23.98 8.41 18.24
C GLU A 128 -25.11 7.77 17.43
N GLY A 129 -26.34 8.25 17.61
CA GLY A 129 -27.54 7.71 16.94
C GLY A 129 -28.30 6.69 17.79
N ASP A 130 -29.36 6.11 17.23
CA ASP A 130 -30.16 5.09 17.90
C ASP A 130 -29.33 3.79 18.01
N PRO A 131 -29.21 3.16 19.20
CA PRO A 131 -28.60 1.85 19.33
C PRO A 131 -29.22 0.76 18.45
N ALA A 132 -30.48 0.90 18.03
CA ALA A 132 -31.15 -0.03 17.12
C ALA A 132 -30.60 0.03 15.68
N ASP A 133 -29.97 1.13 15.29
CA ASP A 133 -29.35 1.29 13.97
C ASP A 133 -27.89 0.77 13.93
N LEU A 134 -27.33 0.36 15.06
CA LEU A 134 -25.96 -0.13 15.14
C LEU A 134 -25.86 -1.50 14.45
N PRO A 135 -25.06 -1.64 13.37
CA PRO A 135 -24.87 -2.94 12.74
C PRO A 135 -24.20 -3.92 13.73
N PRO A 136 -24.46 -5.24 13.59
CA PRO A 136 -23.72 -6.25 14.32
C PRO A 136 -22.21 -6.06 14.17
N PRO A 137 -21.40 -6.28 15.22
CA PRO A 137 -19.94 -6.29 15.09
C PRO A 137 -19.47 -7.28 14.04
N VAL A 138 -18.47 -6.89 13.25
CA VAL A 138 -17.78 -7.79 12.33
C VAL A 138 -16.66 -8.48 13.09
N GLU A 139 -16.56 -9.80 12.93
CA GLU A 139 -15.41 -10.58 13.37
C GLU A 139 -14.35 -10.52 12.27
N PHE A 140 -13.17 -10.02 12.61
CA PHE A 140 -12.04 -9.96 11.69
C PHE A 140 -11.08 -11.12 11.96
N PRO A 141 -10.34 -11.60 10.93
CA PRO A 141 -9.29 -12.59 11.14
C PRO A 141 -8.24 -12.08 12.14
N ASP A 142 -7.67 -13.00 12.93
CA ASP A 142 -6.52 -12.69 13.78
C ASP A 142 -5.41 -12.13 12.87
N PRO A 143 -4.90 -10.92 13.14
CA PRO A 143 -3.89 -10.32 12.29
C PRO A 143 -2.65 -11.21 12.14
N ASN A 144 -2.33 -12.09 13.09
CA ASN A 144 -1.17 -12.97 13.11
C ASN A 144 -1.40 -14.32 12.40
N GLU A 145 -2.63 -14.63 12.01
CA GLU A 145 -2.94 -15.81 11.20
C GLU A 145 -2.64 -15.57 9.71
N TRP A 146 -2.55 -16.65 8.93
CA TRP A 146 -2.41 -16.58 7.48
C TRP A 146 -3.68 -15.94 6.90
N ARG A 147 -3.53 -14.88 6.11
CA ARG A 147 -4.65 -14.21 5.46
C ARG A 147 -5.29 -15.07 4.37
N LEU A 148 -4.53 -15.98 3.78
CA LEU A 148 -5.02 -16.91 2.77
C LEU A 148 -5.65 -18.20 3.34
N LEU A 149 -5.78 -18.31 4.67
CA LEU A 149 -6.27 -19.53 5.34
C LEU A 149 -7.70 -19.89 4.91
N ASP A 150 -8.61 -18.91 4.84
CA ASP A 150 -10.01 -19.16 4.49
C ASP A 150 -10.17 -19.60 3.03
N GLU A 151 -9.30 -19.13 2.13
CA GLU A 151 -9.36 -19.44 0.70
C GLU A 151 -8.68 -20.77 0.36
N PHE A 152 -7.52 -21.06 0.98
CA PHE A 152 -6.69 -22.21 0.59
C PHE A 152 -6.40 -23.22 1.70
N GLY A 153 -6.83 -22.96 2.94
CA GLY A 153 -6.43 -23.74 4.11
C GLY A 153 -4.98 -23.47 4.52
N GLU A 154 -4.42 -24.33 5.35
CA GLU A 154 -3.02 -24.24 5.79
C GLU A 154 -2.04 -24.29 4.61
N PRO A 155 -0.90 -23.56 4.65
CA PRO A 155 0.13 -23.67 3.63
C PRO A 155 0.64 -25.11 3.48
N ASP A 156 0.89 -25.54 2.24
CA ASP A 156 1.50 -26.84 1.95
C ASP A 156 2.97 -26.91 2.41
N LEU A 157 3.63 -25.75 2.47
CA LEU A 157 4.99 -25.60 2.96
C LEU A 157 5.11 -24.26 3.70
N VAL A 158 5.71 -24.30 4.89
CA VAL A 158 6.10 -23.12 5.66
C VAL A 158 7.61 -23.08 5.77
N ILE A 159 8.21 -21.94 5.40
CA ILE A 159 9.65 -21.70 5.48
C ILE A 159 9.90 -20.54 6.43
N ALA A 160 10.60 -20.80 7.53
CA ALA A 160 10.92 -19.78 8.51
C ALA A 160 12.34 -19.21 8.31
N SER A 161 12.55 -17.94 8.62
CA SER A 161 13.89 -17.37 8.79
C SER A 161 14.53 -17.87 10.09
N GLU A 162 15.86 -17.76 10.20
CA GLU A 162 16.49 -17.82 11.52
C GLU A 162 16.01 -16.63 12.38
N PRO A 163 15.78 -16.82 13.69
CA PRO A 163 15.33 -15.76 14.58
C PRO A 163 16.41 -14.70 14.81
N PHE A 164 15.97 -13.48 15.10
CA PHE A 164 16.83 -12.34 15.40
C PHE A 164 16.30 -11.57 16.61
N THR A 165 17.21 -11.21 17.52
CA THR A 165 16.87 -10.36 18.67
C THR A 165 17.24 -8.91 18.36
N LEU A 166 16.25 -8.01 18.42
CA LEU A 166 16.42 -6.58 18.22
C LEU A 166 16.45 -5.86 19.57
N GLU A 167 17.48 -5.04 19.79
CA GLU A 167 17.58 -4.19 20.97
C GLU A 167 16.56 -3.04 20.93
N ALA A 168 16.15 -2.57 22.11
CA ALA A 168 15.16 -1.50 22.28
C ALA A 168 15.51 -0.20 21.53
N GLU A 169 16.79 0.15 21.50
CA GLU A 169 17.31 1.35 20.85
C GLU A 169 18.48 0.97 19.94
N THR A 170 18.26 0.97 18.63
CA THR A 170 19.31 0.73 17.65
C THR A 170 18.94 1.31 16.29
N MET A 171 19.95 1.52 15.44
CA MET A 171 19.72 1.78 14.01
C MET A 171 19.12 0.55 13.34
N ASP A 172 18.36 0.77 12.27
CA ASP A 172 17.77 -0.27 11.42
C ASP A 172 18.73 -1.42 11.12
N LYS A 173 18.17 -2.65 11.08
CA LYS A 173 18.90 -3.88 10.79
C LYS A 173 18.33 -4.54 9.53
N TRP A 174 19.23 -5.13 8.75
CA TRP A 174 18.89 -6.03 7.65
C TRP A 174 19.38 -7.43 7.98
N TRP A 175 18.49 -8.25 8.52
CA TRP A 175 18.79 -9.64 8.85
C TRP A 175 18.64 -10.50 7.60
N ARG A 176 19.71 -11.18 7.19
CA ARG A 176 19.80 -11.87 5.89
C ARG A 176 20.14 -13.36 5.99
N PRO A 177 19.39 -14.17 6.76
CA PRO A 177 19.63 -15.61 6.84
C PRO A 177 19.25 -16.31 5.53
N VAL A 178 19.70 -17.55 5.37
CA VAL A 178 19.34 -18.41 4.24
C VAL A 178 18.71 -19.69 4.77
N THR A 179 17.50 -20.00 4.32
CA THR A 179 16.77 -21.21 4.74
C THR A 179 16.57 -22.15 3.54
N PRO A 180 17.00 -23.42 3.61
CA PRO A 180 16.66 -24.42 2.60
C PRO A 180 15.15 -24.68 2.53
N THR A 181 14.58 -24.78 1.33
CA THR A 181 13.13 -25.00 1.15
C THR A 181 12.72 -26.45 1.43
N GLY A 182 13.67 -27.40 1.35
CA GLY A 182 13.42 -28.83 1.47
C GLY A 182 12.75 -29.47 0.25
N ILE A 183 12.51 -28.69 -0.82
CA ILE A 183 11.91 -29.18 -2.06
C ILE A 183 12.87 -30.13 -2.78
N THR A 184 12.37 -31.30 -3.20
CA THR A 184 13.13 -32.37 -3.85
C THR A 184 12.76 -32.61 -5.31
N GLU A 185 11.66 -32.02 -5.78
CA GLU A 185 11.17 -32.07 -7.16
C GLU A 185 10.53 -30.72 -7.52
N PRO A 186 10.43 -30.34 -8.81
CA PRO A 186 9.76 -29.10 -9.20
C PRO A 186 8.33 -28.99 -8.66
N ARG A 187 7.97 -27.85 -8.05
CA ARG A 187 6.62 -27.57 -7.57
C ARG A 187 6.16 -26.19 -8.03
N TRP A 188 4.99 -26.17 -8.65
CA TRP A 188 4.30 -24.93 -9.02
C TRP A 188 3.50 -24.38 -7.85
N VAL A 189 3.60 -23.08 -7.68
CA VAL A 189 3.06 -22.31 -6.58
C VAL A 189 1.89 -21.51 -7.10
N LYS A 190 0.73 -21.66 -6.45
CA LYS A 190 -0.52 -20.95 -6.78
C LYS A 190 -0.74 -19.71 -5.92
N ALA A 191 -0.21 -19.71 -4.70
CA ALA A 191 -0.26 -18.55 -3.82
C ALA A 191 0.89 -18.59 -2.81
N ILE A 192 1.29 -17.41 -2.34
CA ILE A 192 2.32 -17.22 -1.31
C ILE A 192 1.97 -16.09 -0.37
N GLU A 193 2.38 -16.22 0.89
CA GLU A 193 2.19 -15.21 1.92
C GLU A 193 3.41 -15.16 2.82
N ILE A 194 3.86 -13.96 3.19
CA ILE A 194 4.84 -13.78 4.27
C ILE A 194 4.12 -13.15 5.45
N ARG A 195 4.42 -13.62 6.65
CA ARG A 195 4.00 -12.97 7.89
C ARG A 195 5.17 -12.83 8.86
N PRO A 196 5.27 -11.72 9.61
CA PRO A 196 6.06 -11.67 10.83
C PRO A 196 5.51 -12.68 11.84
N ALA A 197 6.40 -13.44 12.48
CA ALA A 197 6.08 -14.46 13.45
C ALA A 197 6.95 -14.32 14.71
N GLY A 198 6.54 -15.01 15.78
CA GLY A 198 7.17 -14.87 17.10
C GLY A 198 6.62 -13.70 17.93
N ASN A 199 7.19 -13.49 19.11
CA ASN A 199 6.71 -12.47 20.06
C ASN A 199 6.96 -11.06 19.49
N ASP A 200 5.91 -10.28 19.30
CA ASP A 200 5.93 -8.87 18.85
C ASP A 200 6.70 -8.57 17.55
N GLY A 201 7.06 -9.59 16.77
CA GLY A 201 7.84 -9.43 15.53
C GLY A 201 7.16 -8.53 14.49
N ARG A 202 5.82 -8.47 14.51
CA ARG A 202 5.04 -7.58 13.64
C ARG A 202 5.29 -6.10 13.91
N THR A 203 5.55 -5.73 15.17
CA THR A 203 5.72 -4.31 15.54
C THR A 203 7.06 -3.73 15.09
N ILE A 204 8.08 -4.57 14.95
CA ILE A 204 9.44 -4.16 14.57
C ILE A 204 9.80 -4.47 13.11
N THR A 205 9.02 -5.28 12.40
CA THR A 205 9.29 -5.64 11.00
C THR A 205 8.70 -4.59 10.05
N HIS A 206 9.57 -3.88 9.33
CA HIS A 206 9.17 -2.84 8.38
C HIS A 206 8.83 -3.44 7.00
N HIS A 207 9.72 -4.27 6.45
CA HIS A 207 9.44 -5.10 5.28
C HIS A 207 10.32 -6.36 5.26
N VAL A 208 9.96 -7.32 4.40
CA VAL A 208 10.64 -8.59 4.21
C VAL A 208 10.76 -8.88 2.72
N LEU A 209 11.96 -9.23 2.28
CA LEU A 209 12.20 -9.77 0.94
C LEU A 209 12.59 -11.24 1.06
N ALA A 210 11.86 -12.11 0.36
CA ALA A 210 12.23 -13.51 0.18
C ALA A 210 12.78 -13.70 -1.22
N PHE A 211 14.08 -13.93 -1.36
CA PHE A 211 14.70 -14.22 -2.64
C PHE A 211 14.82 -15.73 -2.85
N LEU A 212 14.25 -16.25 -3.94
CA LEU A 212 14.33 -17.68 -4.26
C LEU A 212 15.65 -17.99 -4.97
N GLN A 213 16.55 -18.62 -4.25
CA GLN A 213 17.82 -19.14 -4.76
C GLN A 213 17.62 -20.54 -5.31
N GLN A 214 17.73 -20.68 -6.63
CA GLN A 214 17.63 -21.98 -7.31
C GLN A 214 18.44 -22.00 -8.60
N ASN A 215 18.85 -23.20 -9.04
CA ASN A 215 19.52 -23.37 -10.32
C ASN A 215 18.50 -23.48 -11.46
N GLU A 216 18.47 -22.48 -12.35
CA GLU A 216 17.57 -22.47 -13.51
C GLU A 216 18.25 -22.80 -14.84
N GLU A 217 19.59 -22.90 -14.89
CA GLU A 217 20.36 -23.11 -16.13
C GLU A 217 20.05 -24.45 -16.81
N GLU A 218 19.65 -25.46 -16.03
CA GLU A 218 19.36 -26.81 -16.52
C GLU A 218 17.85 -27.16 -16.52
N SER A 219 16.97 -26.22 -16.16
CA SER A 219 15.53 -26.52 -16.03
C SER A 219 14.82 -26.49 -17.39
N PRO A 220 14.18 -27.59 -17.84
CA PRO A 220 13.30 -27.54 -19.02
C PRO A 220 12.14 -26.53 -18.86
N MET A 221 11.84 -26.13 -17.63
CA MET A 221 10.76 -25.22 -17.28
C MET A 221 11.20 -23.75 -17.24
N SER A 222 12.52 -23.47 -17.24
CA SER A 222 13.02 -22.12 -17.54
C SER A 222 12.90 -21.80 -19.04
N ALA A 223 12.83 -22.83 -19.89
CA ALA A 223 12.64 -22.71 -21.34
C ALA A 223 11.17 -22.68 -21.81
N ARG A 224 10.21 -23.04 -20.95
CA ARG A 224 8.80 -23.25 -21.36
C ARG A 224 7.92 -22.00 -21.40
N ILE A 225 8.23 -20.94 -20.65
CA ILE A 225 7.61 -19.61 -20.80
C ILE A 225 8.69 -18.54 -20.84
N VAL A 226 9.51 -18.69 -21.86
CA VAL A 226 10.50 -17.74 -22.37
C VAL A 226 11.84 -17.65 -21.65
N GLU A 227 12.87 -17.90 -22.47
CA GLU A 227 14.30 -17.87 -22.18
C GLU A 227 14.65 -16.91 -21.06
N ALA A 228 15.04 -17.49 -19.92
CA ALA A 228 15.62 -16.83 -18.77
C ALA A 228 16.40 -15.57 -19.20
N SER A 229 16.01 -14.41 -18.68
CA SER A 229 16.90 -13.26 -18.66
C SER A 229 18.16 -13.70 -17.90
N THR A 230 19.23 -13.99 -18.64
CA THR A 230 20.54 -14.45 -18.15
C THR A 230 21.33 -13.37 -17.43
N ARG A 231 20.64 -12.56 -16.62
CA ARG A 231 21.24 -11.70 -15.60
C ARG A 231 20.42 -11.93 -14.35
N GLY A 232 21.07 -12.33 -13.25
CA GLY A 232 20.44 -12.45 -11.94
C GLY A 232 19.46 -11.29 -11.72
N GLY A 233 18.29 -11.59 -11.15
CA GLY A 233 17.16 -10.68 -11.01
C GLY A 233 17.63 -9.27 -10.66
N ALA A 234 17.02 -8.25 -11.26
CA ALA A 234 17.35 -6.81 -11.37
C ALA A 234 18.58 -6.21 -10.63
N MET A 235 18.91 -6.70 -9.43
CA MET A 235 20.11 -6.44 -8.62
C MET A 235 21.27 -7.45 -8.80
N GLY A 236 21.24 -8.33 -9.80
CA GLY A 236 22.32 -9.30 -10.06
C GLY A 236 22.36 -10.51 -9.12
N GLY A 237 21.23 -10.84 -8.50
CA GLY A 237 21.09 -11.94 -7.52
C GLY A 237 19.97 -12.94 -7.87
N PRO A 238 19.60 -13.85 -6.96
CA PRO A 238 18.38 -14.65 -7.08
C PRO A 238 17.14 -13.78 -7.31
N ASP A 239 16.16 -14.30 -8.04
CA ASP A 239 14.91 -13.60 -8.29
C ASP A 239 14.14 -13.35 -6.98
N LEU A 240 13.53 -12.17 -6.86
CA LEU A 240 12.65 -11.91 -5.74
C LEU A 240 11.41 -12.81 -5.87
N PHE A 241 11.16 -13.60 -4.84
CA PHE A 241 10.05 -14.53 -4.82
C PHE A 241 8.78 -13.87 -4.29
N MET A 242 8.92 -13.11 -3.21
CA MET A 242 7.86 -12.31 -2.61
C MET A 242 8.49 -11.14 -1.86
N GLU A 243 7.87 -9.98 -1.94
CA GLU A 243 8.05 -8.89 -0.98
C GLU A 243 6.83 -8.84 -0.07
N TRP A 244 7.07 -8.57 1.21
CA TRP A 244 6.04 -8.18 2.15
C TRP A 244 6.41 -6.85 2.76
N ALA A 245 5.46 -5.92 2.72
CA ALA A 245 5.50 -4.71 3.50
C ALA A 245 4.18 -4.57 4.24
N VAL A 246 4.19 -3.65 5.20
CA VAL A 246 3.01 -3.24 5.95
C VAL A 246 1.82 -2.99 5.01
N GLY A 247 0.74 -3.76 5.21
CA GLY A 247 -0.53 -3.61 4.48
C GLY A 247 -0.71 -4.55 3.29
N LYS A 248 0.26 -5.44 2.99
CA LYS A 248 0.15 -6.50 1.98
C LYS A 248 -0.32 -7.82 2.61
N GLU A 249 -1.32 -8.45 2.00
CA GLU A 249 -2.02 -9.64 2.52
C GLU A 249 -1.47 -10.97 1.97
N GLY A 250 -0.80 -10.97 0.83
CA GLY A 250 -0.32 -12.17 0.14
C GLY A 250 -0.31 -11.95 -1.38
N GLU A 251 0.18 -12.94 -2.13
CA GLU A 251 0.11 -12.97 -3.60
C GLU A 251 -0.64 -14.23 -4.03
N ILE A 252 -1.77 -14.05 -4.70
CA ILE A 252 -2.53 -15.12 -5.37
C ILE A 252 -2.24 -15.00 -6.85
N PHE A 253 -1.71 -16.06 -7.47
CA PHE A 253 -1.43 -16.03 -8.90
C PHE A 253 -2.71 -16.29 -9.70
N PRO A 254 -2.91 -15.59 -10.83
CA PRO A 254 -4.08 -15.82 -11.67
C PRO A 254 -4.19 -17.26 -12.15
N GLU A 255 -5.40 -17.67 -12.53
CA GLU A 255 -5.65 -19.01 -13.04
C GLU A 255 -4.71 -19.36 -14.20
N GLY A 256 -4.10 -20.55 -14.14
CA GLY A 256 -3.16 -21.00 -15.16
C GLY A 256 -1.80 -20.31 -15.13
N ALA A 257 -1.53 -19.48 -14.12
CA ALA A 257 -0.23 -18.87 -13.87
C ALA A 257 0.32 -19.23 -12.47
N GLY A 258 1.63 -19.08 -12.28
CA GLY A 258 2.24 -19.30 -10.98
C GLY A 258 3.74 -19.05 -10.93
N LYS A 259 4.31 -19.18 -9.74
CA LYS A 259 5.76 -19.23 -9.53
C LYS A 259 6.22 -20.68 -9.42
N ILE A 260 7.51 -20.94 -9.63
CA ILE A 260 8.07 -22.29 -9.54
C ILE A 260 9.23 -22.36 -8.56
N MET A 261 9.20 -23.40 -7.72
CA MET A 261 10.30 -23.83 -6.87
C MET A 261 10.92 -25.11 -7.41
N LEU A 262 12.24 -25.12 -7.55
CA LEU A 262 13.04 -26.25 -8.04
C LEU A 262 13.71 -27.02 -6.89
N PRO A 263 14.15 -28.27 -7.13
CA PRO A 263 14.87 -29.07 -6.13
C PRO A 263 16.09 -28.36 -5.56
N GLY A 264 16.28 -28.47 -4.24
CA GLY A 264 17.42 -27.87 -3.56
C GLY A 264 17.40 -26.34 -3.49
N SER A 265 16.27 -25.72 -3.82
CA SER A 265 16.09 -24.29 -3.68
C SER A 265 16.23 -23.82 -2.23
N GLN A 266 16.57 -22.56 -2.05
CA GLN A 266 16.71 -21.89 -0.76
C GLN A 266 16.02 -20.52 -0.81
N ILE A 267 15.57 -20.03 0.34
CA ILE A 267 15.14 -18.64 0.49
C ILE A 267 16.28 -17.87 1.15
N ARG A 268 16.82 -16.87 0.45
CA ARG A 268 17.65 -15.83 1.08
C ARG A 268 16.72 -14.74 1.54
N TRP A 269 16.67 -14.53 2.84
CA TRP A 269 15.85 -13.50 3.44
C TRP A 269 16.57 -12.15 3.43
N GLU A 270 15.77 -11.10 3.49
CA GLU A 270 16.19 -9.78 3.90
C GLU A 270 15.06 -9.16 4.72
N VAL A 271 15.22 -9.20 6.04
CA VAL A 271 14.26 -8.71 7.01
C VAL A 271 14.73 -7.35 7.49
N HIS A 272 14.00 -6.29 7.13
CA HIS A 272 14.28 -4.92 7.58
C HIS A 272 13.55 -4.68 8.90
N LEU A 273 14.32 -4.48 9.96
CA LEU A 273 13.84 -4.32 11.33
C LEU A 273 14.11 -2.90 11.84
N HIS A 274 13.11 -2.28 12.44
CA HIS A 274 13.16 -0.96 13.07
C HIS A 274 12.88 -1.05 14.57
N ALA A 275 13.70 -0.38 15.38
CA ALA A 275 13.58 -0.44 16.84
C ALA A 275 12.49 0.51 17.36
N MET A 276 11.57 0.00 18.17
CA MET A 276 10.39 0.73 18.65
C MET A 276 10.43 1.07 20.16
N GLY A 277 11.63 1.10 20.76
CA GLY A 277 11.83 1.45 22.17
C GLY A 277 11.69 0.28 23.14
N GLU A 278 11.36 -0.91 22.66
CA GLU A 278 11.30 -2.15 23.42
C GLU A 278 12.16 -3.23 22.77
N ARG A 279 12.84 -4.03 23.60
CA ARG A 279 13.65 -5.15 23.12
C ARG A 279 12.72 -6.28 22.72
N VAL A 280 12.89 -6.78 21.50
CA VAL A 280 12.12 -7.91 20.97
C VAL A 280 13.07 -9.08 20.76
N GLU A 281 12.83 -10.17 21.48
CA GLU A 281 13.66 -11.37 21.44
C GLU A 281 13.13 -12.37 20.42
N ASP A 282 14.05 -13.02 19.70
CA ASP A 282 13.79 -14.12 18.78
C ASP A 282 12.67 -13.87 17.75
N SER A 283 12.61 -12.66 17.19
CA SER A 283 11.70 -12.32 16.08
C SER A 283 12.11 -13.05 14.81
N TYR A 284 11.16 -13.62 14.09
CA TYR A 284 11.40 -14.28 12.80
C TYR A 284 10.24 -14.02 11.84
N VAL A 285 10.38 -14.47 10.60
CA VAL A 285 9.33 -14.36 9.58
C VAL A 285 9.10 -15.73 8.97
N GLU A 286 7.88 -15.96 8.51
CA GLU A 286 7.48 -17.20 7.83
C GLU A 286 6.98 -16.88 6.43
N LEU A 287 7.34 -17.72 5.45
CA LEU A 287 6.76 -17.76 4.11
C LEU A 287 5.89 -19.02 4.01
N GLY A 288 4.59 -18.82 3.90
CA GLY A 288 3.61 -19.83 3.54
C GLY A 288 3.55 -19.98 2.03
N VAL A 289 3.56 -21.23 1.56
CA VAL A 289 3.52 -21.58 0.14
C VAL A 289 2.39 -22.57 -0.09
N TRP A 290 1.46 -22.23 -0.98
CA TRP A 290 0.42 -23.11 -1.46
C TRP A 290 0.75 -23.55 -2.89
N PHE A 291 0.79 -24.85 -3.10
CA PHE A 291 1.14 -25.44 -4.38
C PHE A 291 -0.10 -25.75 -5.21
N TYR A 292 0.10 -25.81 -6.52
CA TYR A 292 -0.82 -26.55 -7.38
C TYR A 292 -0.79 -28.05 -7.02
N PRO A 293 -1.91 -28.77 -7.21
CA PRO A 293 -1.93 -30.21 -7.17
C PRO A 293 -0.90 -30.82 -8.12
N ARG A 294 -0.35 -31.98 -7.76
CA ARG A 294 0.63 -32.67 -8.60
C ARG A 294 -0.01 -33.07 -9.93
N GLY A 295 0.62 -32.67 -11.04
CA GLY A 295 0.12 -32.92 -12.39
C GLY A 295 -0.74 -31.79 -12.96
N GLU A 296 -1.11 -30.80 -12.15
CA GLU A 296 -1.75 -29.56 -12.61
C GLU A 296 -0.69 -28.47 -12.73
N GLU A 297 -0.02 -28.43 -13.88
CA GLU A 297 1.00 -27.40 -14.15
C GLU A 297 0.33 -26.18 -14.80
N PRO A 298 0.48 -24.97 -14.21
CA PRO A 298 0.06 -23.75 -14.87
C PRO A 298 0.81 -23.58 -16.20
N ARG A 299 0.17 -22.90 -17.15
CA ARG A 299 0.74 -22.61 -18.46
C ARG A 299 1.73 -21.48 -18.42
N ASN A 300 1.54 -20.52 -17.52
CA ASN A 300 2.27 -19.26 -17.50
C ASN A 300 3.10 -19.12 -16.23
N ARG A 301 4.26 -18.47 -16.35
CA ARG A 301 5.12 -18.17 -15.23
C ARG A 301 4.99 -16.70 -14.87
N THR A 302 4.66 -16.43 -13.61
CA THR A 302 4.70 -15.10 -13.01
C THR A 302 6.07 -14.88 -12.38
N ARG A 303 6.63 -13.68 -12.51
CA ARG A 303 7.87 -13.25 -11.86
C ARG A 303 7.70 -11.88 -11.26
N LEU A 304 8.19 -11.69 -10.03
CA LEU A 304 8.24 -10.37 -9.42
C LEU A 304 9.47 -9.61 -9.93
N MET A 305 9.21 -8.57 -10.71
CA MET A 305 10.20 -7.74 -11.39
C MET A 305 10.41 -6.43 -10.62
N ILE A 306 11.66 -5.93 -10.63
CA ILE A 306 11.98 -4.56 -10.22
C ILE A 306 12.12 -3.72 -11.48
N TYR A 307 11.30 -2.68 -11.60
CA TYR A 307 11.47 -1.65 -12.61
C TYR A 307 11.94 -0.36 -11.95
N ASN A 308 13.24 -0.10 -12.04
CA ASN A 308 13.87 1.11 -11.50
C ASN A 308 13.33 2.38 -12.17
N ALA A 309 13.46 3.48 -11.46
CA ALA A 309 13.22 4.86 -11.89
C ALA A 309 14.32 5.77 -11.32
N THR A 310 15.55 5.27 -11.24
CA THR A 310 16.68 6.01 -10.64
C THR A 310 17.35 6.93 -11.65
N GLY A 311 17.07 6.74 -12.94
CA GLY A 311 17.66 7.52 -14.01
C GLY A 311 19.00 6.96 -14.46
N ARG A 312 19.44 7.40 -15.65
CA ARG A 312 20.63 6.86 -16.34
C ARG A 312 21.92 6.88 -15.51
N THR A 313 22.08 7.86 -14.63
CA THR A 313 23.29 8.05 -13.80
C THR A 313 23.12 7.57 -12.36
N GLY A 314 22.00 6.91 -12.04
CA GLY A 314 21.57 6.63 -10.68
C GLY A 314 20.83 7.81 -10.06
N LEU A 315 20.24 7.54 -8.89
CA LEU A 315 19.36 8.47 -8.18
C LEU A 315 20.18 9.62 -7.59
N ASP A 316 19.80 10.84 -7.94
CA ASP A 316 20.54 12.06 -7.65
C ASP A 316 19.55 13.18 -7.27
N ILE A 317 19.46 13.51 -5.99
CA ILE A 317 18.42 14.40 -5.43
C ILE A 317 19.12 15.60 -4.77
N PRO A 318 19.12 16.78 -5.43
CA PRO A 318 19.78 17.98 -4.91
C PRO A 318 19.11 18.52 -3.62
N PRO A 319 19.86 19.22 -2.75
CA PRO A 319 19.31 19.97 -1.62
C PRO A 319 18.27 20.99 -2.04
N GLY A 320 17.15 21.07 -1.29
CA GLY A 320 16.16 22.15 -1.45
C GLY A 320 15.33 22.09 -2.75
N GLU A 321 15.38 20.98 -3.49
CA GLU A 321 14.71 20.83 -4.79
C GLU A 321 13.76 19.63 -4.83
N ILE A 322 12.84 19.65 -5.79
CA ILE A 322 12.09 18.46 -6.21
C ILE A 322 12.85 17.84 -7.38
N ALA A 323 13.31 16.62 -7.21
CA ALA A 323 13.96 15.84 -8.26
C ALA A 323 12.94 14.96 -8.98
N VAL A 324 13.12 14.80 -10.29
CA VAL A 324 12.34 13.90 -11.13
C VAL A 324 13.28 12.98 -11.87
N THR A 325 13.12 11.68 -11.68
CA THR A 325 13.92 10.65 -12.34
C THR A 325 13.03 9.72 -13.14
N GLN A 326 13.58 9.19 -14.23
CA GLN A 326 12.85 8.33 -15.15
C GLN A 326 13.78 7.27 -15.74
N ASP A 327 13.28 6.04 -15.82
CA ASP A 327 13.94 4.93 -16.53
C ASP A 327 12.95 4.18 -17.43
N PHE A 328 13.53 3.43 -18.37
CA PHE A 328 12.83 2.78 -19.48
C PHE A 328 13.13 1.28 -19.49
N HIS A 329 12.09 0.45 -19.55
CA HIS A 329 12.21 -1.00 -19.51
C HIS A 329 11.40 -1.61 -20.65
N THR A 330 12.07 -2.20 -21.63
CA THR A 330 11.39 -2.83 -22.77
C THR A 330 11.05 -4.28 -22.47
N LEU A 331 9.77 -4.62 -22.56
CA LEU A 331 9.27 -5.99 -22.47
C LEU A 331 9.77 -6.80 -23.65
N ARG A 332 10.43 -7.92 -23.38
CA ARG A 332 10.94 -8.82 -24.43
C ARG A 332 9.83 -9.71 -25.02
N TRP A 333 8.79 -9.97 -24.24
CA TRP A 333 7.72 -10.90 -24.56
C TRP A 333 6.37 -10.28 -24.22
N PRO A 334 5.27 -10.79 -24.81
CA PRO A 334 3.94 -10.40 -24.40
C PRO A 334 3.76 -10.71 -22.91
N ALA A 335 3.15 -9.80 -22.18
CA ALA A 335 3.01 -9.93 -20.74
C ALA A 335 1.71 -9.33 -20.25
N ARG A 336 1.21 -9.88 -19.13
CA ARG A 336 0.22 -9.24 -18.28
C ARG A 336 0.92 -8.70 -17.03
N LEU A 337 0.66 -7.44 -16.68
CA LEU A 337 1.08 -6.89 -15.40
C LEU A 337 -0.02 -7.18 -14.38
N GLU A 338 0.32 -7.78 -13.24
CA GLU A 338 -0.67 -8.22 -12.24
C GLU A 338 -0.89 -7.18 -11.13
N ASN A 339 0.04 -6.25 -10.96
CA ASN A 339 -0.04 -5.20 -9.96
C ASN A 339 0.73 -3.92 -10.34
N PHE A 340 0.58 -2.91 -9.49
CA PHE A 340 1.39 -1.70 -9.44
C PHE A 340 1.81 -1.49 -7.98
N GLN A 341 3.10 -1.44 -7.66
CA GLN A 341 3.58 -1.22 -6.28
C GLN A 341 4.78 -0.27 -6.27
N PRO A 342 4.54 1.04 -6.06
CA PRO A 342 5.59 2.05 -5.87
C PRO A 342 6.43 1.83 -4.63
N HIS A 343 7.74 2.01 -4.78
CA HIS A 343 8.68 1.96 -3.68
C HIS A 343 9.67 3.13 -3.74
N MET A 344 9.62 3.96 -2.69
CA MET A 344 10.49 5.10 -2.40
C MET A 344 10.58 5.26 -0.88
N HIS A 345 11.51 6.10 -0.39
CA HIS A 345 11.65 6.41 1.02
C HIS A 345 11.03 7.79 1.36
N MET A 346 11.53 8.45 2.40
CA MET A 346 10.91 9.60 3.07
C MET A 346 10.67 10.82 2.18
N ARG A 347 11.41 10.96 1.09
CA ARG A 347 11.31 12.06 0.11
C ARG A 347 10.42 11.71 -1.07
N GLY A 348 10.04 10.44 -1.26
CA GLY A 348 9.10 10.05 -2.31
C GLY A 348 7.77 10.81 -2.22
N LYS A 349 7.25 11.26 -3.36
CA LYS A 349 5.97 11.99 -3.48
C LYS A 349 5.01 11.43 -4.50
N ALA A 350 5.54 11.05 -5.65
CA ALA A 350 4.73 10.52 -6.73
C ALA A 350 5.52 9.48 -7.51
N MET A 351 4.81 8.55 -8.14
CA MET A 351 5.37 7.61 -9.09
C MET A 351 4.32 7.23 -10.13
N SER A 352 4.73 7.11 -11.38
CA SER A 352 3.84 6.76 -12.49
C SER A 352 4.41 5.61 -13.32
N LEU A 353 3.52 4.83 -13.93
CA LEU A 353 3.82 3.83 -14.94
C LEU A 353 3.13 4.20 -16.26
N GLU A 354 3.89 4.56 -17.29
CA GLU A 354 3.41 4.74 -18.67
C GLU A 354 3.89 3.56 -19.55
N ALA A 355 3.05 3.10 -20.46
CA ALA A 355 3.41 2.16 -21.51
C ALA A 355 3.51 2.89 -22.86
N ILE A 356 4.66 2.72 -23.54
CA ILE A 356 4.86 3.11 -24.93
C ILE A 356 4.83 1.84 -25.78
N TYR A 357 3.78 1.69 -26.58
CA TYR A 357 3.56 0.52 -27.43
C TYR A 357 4.48 0.53 -28.66
N PRO A 358 4.72 -0.63 -29.30
CA PRO A 358 5.53 -0.72 -30.52
C PRO A 358 5.05 0.14 -31.69
N ASP A 359 3.76 0.48 -31.72
CA ASP A 359 3.14 1.37 -32.72
C ASP A 359 3.31 2.87 -32.39
N GLY A 360 3.92 3.21 -31.26
CA GLY A 360 4.12 4.56 -30.76
C GLY A 360 2.97 5.12 -29.92
N ARG A 361 1.87 4.37 -29.72
CA ARG A 361 0.81 4.75 -28.78
C ARG A 361 1.38 4.83 -27.36
N LYS A 362 0.84 5.77 -26.59
CA LYS A 362 1.17 5.95 -25.16
C LYS A 362 -0.06 5.78 -24.30
N GLU A 363 0.12 5.19 -23.15
CA GLU A 363 -0.94 4.97 -22.18
C GLU A 363 -0.36 5.10 -20.77
N LEU A 364 -0.90 6.03 -19.97
CA LEU A 364 -0.62 6.08 -18.54
C LEU A 364 -1.41 4.95 -17.88
N ILE A 365 -0.69 3.95 -17.37
CA ILE A 365 -1.27 2.77 -16.75
C ILE A 365 -1.74 3.12 -15.34
N ASN A 366 -0.86 3.67 -14.49
CA ASN A 366 -1.21 4.12 -13.14
C ASN A 366 -0.32 5.26 -12.64
N GLN A 367 -0.82 5.97 -11.63
CA GLN A 367 -0.10 7.02 -10.92
C GLN A 367 -0.48 7.02 -9.44
N VAL A 368 0.52 7.17 -8.57
CA VAL A 368 0.32 7.68 -7.20
C VAL A 368 0.83 9.12 -7.17
N ASP A 369 0.03 10.04 -6.67
CA ASP A 369 0.33 11.48 -6.60
C ASP A 369 0.49 11.99 -5.15
N ASN A 370 0.11 11.16 -4.17
CA ASN A 370 0.20 11.42 -2.74
C ASN A 370 0.91 10.27 -1.99
N PHE A 371 2.06 9.83 -2.50
CA PHE A 371 2.82 8.72 -1.92
C PHE A 371 3.14 8.96 -0.44
N GLN A 372 2.87 7.96 0.40
CA GLN A 372 3.18 7.95 1.83
C GLN A 372 4.20 6.85 2.10
N TRP A 373 5.42 7.22 2.47
CA TRP A 373 6.53 6.26 2.63
C TRP A 373 6.32 5.20 3.71
N ASN A 374 5.42 5.44 4.68
CA ASN A 374 5.01 4.44 5.67
C ASN A 374 4.11 3.34 5.09
N TRP A 375 3.63 3.51 3.85
CA TRP A 375 2.65 2.66 3.19
C TRP A 375 3.12 2.27 1.77
N HIS A 376 3.80 1.13 1.66
CA HIS A 376 4.18 0.53 0.38
C HIS A 376 3.04 -0.35 -0.17
N ILE A 377 1.94 0.30 -0.52
CA ILE A 377 0.70 -0.36 -0.96
C ILE A 377 0.92 -1.10 -2.28
N ASN A 378 0.51 -2.37 -2.30
CA ASN A 378 0.42 -3.17 -3.50
C ASN A 378 -0.99 -3.03 -4.12
N TYR A 379 -1.10 -2.43 -5.30
CA TYR A 379 -2.37 -2.27 -6.01
C TYR A 379 -2.55 -3.44 -6.99
N ILE A 380 -3.44 -4.39 -6.67
CA ILE A 380 -3.61 -5.65 -7.41
C ILE A 380 -4.76 -5.50 -8.40
N TYR A 381 -4.48 -5.57 -9.71
CA TYR A 381 -5.51 -5.33 -10.72
C TYR A 381 -6.61 -6.39 -10.68
N GLU A 382 -7.81 -5.98 -11.08
CA GLU A 382 -8.83 -6.93 -11.53
C GLU A 382 -8.36 -7.69 -12.78
N GLU A 383 -8.89 -8.91 -13.00
CA GLU A 383 -8.38 -9.78 -14.09
C GLU A 383 -8.52 -9.18 -15.48
N ASP A 384 -9.65 -8.50 -15.70
CA ASP A 384 -10.04 -7.87 -16.95
C ASP A 384 -9.42 -6.49 -17.12
N ALA A 385 -9.06 -5.83 -16.01
CA ALA A 385 -8.36 -4.55 -15.99
C ALA A 385 -6.83 -4.68 -16.14
N ALA A 386 -6.23 -5.78 -15.67
CA ALA A 386 -4.79 -6.01 -15.66
C ALA A 386 -4.15 -5.74 -17.05
N PRO A 387 -3.13 -4.85 -17.18
CA PRO A 387 -2.55 -4.46 -18.47
C PRO A 387 -2.05 -5.65 -19.29
N LEU A 388 -2.55 -5.81 -20.52
CA LEU A 388 -2.03 -6.76 -21.52
C LEU A 388 -1.13 -6.01 -22.50
N LEU A 389 0.17 -6.26 -22.40
CA LEU A 389 1.18 -5.51 -23.14
C LEU A 389 1.91 -6.42 -24.14
N PRO A 390 1.96 -6.07 -25.44
CA PRO A 390 2.69 -6.85 -26.42
C PRO A 390 4.20 -6.75 -26.20
N ALA A 391 4.94 -7.73 -26.75
CA ALA A 391 6.39 -7.66 -26.83
C ALA A 391 6.85 -6.36 -27.51
N GLY A 392 7.95 -5.77 -27.01
CA GLY A 392 8.48 -4.51 -27.50
C GLY A 392 7.87 -3.27 -26.85
N THR A 393 6.84 -3.41 -26.02
CA THR A 393 6.33 -2.29 -25.21
C THR A 393 7.43 -1.79 -24.27
N THR A 394 7.66 -0.48 -24.25
CA THR A 394 8.56 0.17 -23.30
C THR A 394 7.75 0.72 -22.13
N LEU A 395 8.00 0.17 -20.95
CA LEU A 395 7.53 0.73 -19.69
C LEU A 395 8.39 1.94 -19.33
N VAL A 396 7.75 3.04 -18.98
CA VAL A 396 8.37 4.29 -18.55
C VAL A 396 7.93 4.54 -17.12
N ILE A 397 8.87 4.45 -16.19
CA ILE A 397 8.60 4.70 -14.78
C ILE A 397 9.20 6.04 -14.43
N THR A 398 8.39 6.93 -13.89
CA THR A 398 8.81 8.25 -13.43
C THR A 398 8.60 8.34 -11.93
N ALA A 399 9.58 8.86 -11.20
CA ALA A 399 9.52 9.07 -9.76
C ALA A 399 9.80 10.54 -9.43
N TRP A 400 9.12 11.04 -8.40
CA TRP A 400 9.30 12.39 -7.87
C TRP A 400 9.72 12.33 -6.42
N HIS A 401 10.81 13.01 -6.09
CA HIS A 401 11.33 13.14 -4.74
C HIS A 401 11.39 14.61 -4.33
N ASP A 402 10.84 14.92 -3.16
CA ASP A 402 10.81 16.26 -2.59
C ASP A 402 11.84 16.37 -1.46
N ASN A 403 12.98 16.98 -1.79
CA ASN A 403 14.06 17.30 -0.86
C ASN A 403 14.01 18.76 -0.40
N THR A 404 12.83 19.38 -0.39
CA THR A 404 12.64 20.75 0.12
C THR A 404 12.42 20.76 1.64
N ALA A 405 12.52 21.96 2.23
CA ALA A 405 12.22 22.18 3.64
C ALA A 405 10.73 22.03 3.99
N GLU A 406 9.84 22.06 2.99
CA GLU A 406 8.39 21.96 3.17
C GLU A 406 7.92 20.51 3.32
N ASN A 407 8.76 19.53 2.98
CA ASN A 407 8.45 18.12 3.18
C ASN A 407 8.63 17.75 4.67
N PRO A 408 7.55 17.50 5.44
CA PRO A 408 7.65 17.21 6.86
C PRO A 408 8.35 15.88 7.17
N ASN A 409 8.47 14.99 6.17
CA ASN A 409 9.17 13.73 6.29
C ASN A 409 10.68 13.87 6.00
N ASN A 410 11.14 15.00 5.48
CA ASN A 410 12.54 15.17 5.13
C ASN A 410 13.40 15.44 6.38
N PRO A 411 14.30 14.52 6.77
CA PRO A 411 15.09 14.68 7.99
C PRO A 411 16.17 15.77 7.86
N ASP A 412 16.62 16.05 6.63
CA ASP A 412 17.62 17.08 6.32
C ASP A 412 17.55 17.44 4.83
N HIS A 413 17.05 18.65 4.54
CA HIS A 413 16.85 19.16 3.19
C HIS A 413 18.08 19.88 2.62
N GLU A 414 19.11 20.10 3.44
CA GLU A 414 20.36 20.72 3.00
C GLU A 414 21.36 19.70 2.45
N GLN A 415 21.07 18.40 2.59
CA GLN A 415 21.91 17.32 2.11
C GLN A 415 21.55 16.89 0.70
N TRP A 416 22.61 16.52 -0.02
CA TRP A 416 22.50 15.79 -1.26
C TRP A 416 22.17 14.33 -0.96
N VAL A 417 21.17 13.77 -1.65
CA VAL A 417 20.68 12.41 -1.39
C VAL A 417 20.75 11.58 -2.67
N GLY A 418 21.12 10.32 -2.54
CA GLY A 418 21.14 9.37 -3.65
C GLY A 418 20.60 8.01 -3.22
N TYR A 419 20.85 7.00 -4.06
CA TYR A 419 20.40 5.64 -3.80
C TYR A 419 21.01 5.07 -2.51
N GLY A 420 20.19 4.44 -1.67
CA GLY A 420 20.66 3.65 -0.54
C GLY A 420 19.54 2.92 0.18
N ASP A 421 19.91 1.91 0.97
CA ASP A 421 18.96 1.02 1.63
C ASP A 421 18.33 1.65 2.89
N ARG A 422 18.95 2.67 3.48
CA ARG A 422 18.45 3.28 4.71
C ARG A 422 17.24 4.15 4.42
N THR A 423 16.31 4.23 5.37
CA THR A 423 15.12 5.11 5.31
C THR A 423 15.46 6.59 5.04
N VAL A 424 16.65 7.04 5.44
CA VAL A 424 17.14 8.42 5.20
C VAL A 424 17.84 8.62 3.85
N ASP A 425 18.28 7.53 3.21
CA ASP A 425 18.67 7.50 1.80
C ASP A 425 17.40 7.40 0.93
N GLU A 426 17.53 7.19 -0.38
CA GLU A 426 16.37 7.03 -1.25
C GLU A 426 16.40 5.81 -2.17
N MET A 427 15.21 5.43 -2.62
CA MET A 427 14.98 4.43 -3.65
C MET A 427 13.96 4.96 -4.65
N ALA A 428 13.91 4.34 -5.82
CA ALA A 428 12.94 4.67 -6.86
C ALA A 428 12.73 3.46 -7.77
N HIS A 429 11.71 2.64 -7.47
CA HIS A 429 11.34 1.52 -8.34
C HIS A 429 9.89 1.08 -8.14
N LEU A 430 9.38 0.33 -9.12
CA LEU A 430 8.16 -0.46 -8.99
C LEU A 430 8.50 -1.93 -8.74
N TRP A 431 7.80 -2.53 -7.79
CA TRP A 431 7.64 -3.99 -7.71
C TRP A 431 6.45 -4.39 -8.59
N VAL A 432 6.67 -5.25 -9.58
CA VAL A 432 5.62 -5.67 -10.50
C VAL A 432 5.68 -7.18 -10.74
N ASP A 433 4.63 -7.90 -10.37
CA ASP A 433 4.41 -9.27 -10.83
C ASP A 433 4.03 -9.24 -12.31
N VAL A 434 4.85 -9.91 -13.12
CA VAL A 434 4.72 -10.00 -14.57
C VAL A 434 4.48 -11.43 -14.95
N THR A 435 3.30 -11.69 -15.51
CA THR A 435 2.97 -12.98 -16.12
C THR A 435 3.31 -12.93 -17.60
N TYR A 436 4.33 -13.68 -18.01
CA TYR A 436 4.70 -13.78 -19.42
C TYR A 436 3.75 -14.75 -20.13
N LEU A 437 3.34 -14.38 -21.34
CA LEU A 437 2.32 -15.09 -22.10
C LEU A 437 2.91 -15.63 -23.40
N ASP A 438 2.43 -16.82 -23.80
CA ASP A 438 2.62 -17.28 -25.18
C ASP A 438 1.94 -16.30 -26.15
N PRO A 439 2.52 -15.99 -27.32
CA PRO A 439 1.93 -15.07 -28.28
C PRO A 439 0.50 -15.44 -28.71
N ALA A 440 0.17 -16.72 -28.89
CA ALA A 440 -1.18 -17.12 -29.28
C ALA A 440 -2.19 -16.92 -28.14
N GLU A 441 -1.77 -17.16 -26.90
CA GLU A 441 -2.58 -16.88 -25.72
C GLU A 441 -2.80 -15.38 -25.52
N PHE A 442 -1.75 -14.56 -25.69
CA PHE A 442 -1.86 -13.11 -25.65
C PHE A 442 -2.89 -12.57 -26.64
N GLU A 443 -2.81 -12.98 -27.92
CA GLU A 443 -3.77 -12.56 -28.94
C GLU A 443 -5.20 -13.01 -28.62
N ALA A 444 -5.36 -14.21 -28.04
CA ALA A 444 -6.66 -14.71 -27.61
C ALA A 444 -7.26 -13.88 -26.47
N LEU A 445 -6.45 -13.52 -25.46
CA LEU A 445 -6.88 -12.67 -24.35
C LEU A 445 -7.26 -11.26 -24.82
N VAL A 446 -6.45 -10.66 -25.70
CA VAL A 446 -6.76 -9.35 -26.30
C VAL A 446 -8.08 -9.41 -27.07
N ALA A 447 -8.26 -10.41 -27.94
CA ALA A 447 -9.50 -10.58 -28.71
C ALA A 447 -10.73 -10.76 -27.80
N ALA A 448 -10.61 -11.57 -26.73
CA ALA A 448 -11.69 -11.79 -25.78
C ALA A 448 -12.10 -10.49 -25.06
N ARG A 449 -11.12 -9.68 -24.62
CA ARG A 449 -11.41 -8.36 -24.00
C ARG A 449 -12.05 -7.38 -24.97
N GLU A 450 -11.60 -7.36 -26.23
CA GLU A 450 -12.24 -6.53 -27.24
C GLU A 450 -13.70 -6.93 -27.49
N GLU A 451 -14.00 -8.23 -27.54
CA GLU A 451 -15.36 -8.73 -27.69
C GLU A 451 -16.24 -8.36 -26.49
N ALA A 452 -15.74 -8.57 -25.28
CA ALA A 452 -16.43 -8.19 -24.05
C ALA A 452 -16.75 -6.69 -24.00
N ARG A 453 -15.79 -5.83 -24.36
CA ARG A 453 -16.00 -4.37 -24.43
C ARG A 453 -17.08 -4.02 -25.45
N ARG A 454 -17.03 -4.59 -26.66
CA ARG A 454 -18.05 -4.36 -27.70
C ARG A 454 -19.44 -4.82 -27.24
N ALA A 455 -19.53 -5.93 -26.52
CA ALA A 455 -20.78 -6.42 -25.96
C ALA A 455 -21.35 -5.48 -24.88
N ALA A 456 -20.50 -4.97 -23.99
CA ALA A 456 -20.89 -4.01 -22.95
C ALA A 456 -21.38 -2.67 -23.55
N GLU A 457 -20.68 -2.14 -24.55
CA GLU A 457 -21.10 -0.95 -25.30
C GLU A 457 -22.47 -1.15 -25.99
N ALA A 458 -22.69 -2.31 -26.61
CA ALA A 458 -23.97 -2.64 -27.24
C ALA A 458 -25.12 -2.76 -26.23
N ALA A 459 -24.87 -3.36 -25.06
CA ALA A 459 -25.86 -3.46 -23.98
C ALA A 459 -26.27 -2.08 -23.46
N THR A 460 -25.31 -1.18 -23.27
CA THR A 460 -25.53 0.19 -22.77
C THR A 460 -26.33 1.04 -23.76
N ASN A 461 -26.07 0.87 -25.07
CA ASN A 461 -26.83 1.55 -26.12
C ASN A 461 -28.28 1.05 -26.23
N ASN A 462 -28.53 -0.23 -25.95
CA ASN A 462 -29.88 -0.79 -25.95
C ASN A 462 -30.70 -0.45 -24.69
N SER A 463 -30.08 -0.12 -23.56
CA SER A 463 -30.77 0.34 -22.34
C SER A 463 -31.18 1.82 -22.37
N ASN A 464 -30.69 2.59 -23.35
CA ASN A 464 -31.00 4.00 -23.56
C ASN A 464 -32.09 4.23 -24.65
N HIS A 465 -32.75 3.16 -25.09
CA HIS A 465 -33.90 3.15 -26.00
C HIS A 465 -35.06 2.42 -25.36
#